data_AF-X0Z433-F1
#
_entry.id   AF-X0Z433-F1
#
_cell.length_a   1.000
_cell.length_b   1.000
_cell.length_c   1.000
_cell.angle_alpha   90.00
_cell.angle_beta   90.00
_cell.angle_gamma   90.00
#
_symmetry.space_group_name_H-M   'P 1'
#
loop_
_entity.id
_entity.type
_entity.pdbx_description
1 polymer ?
#
loop_
_entity_poly.entity_id
_entity_poly.type
_entity_poly.pdbx_seq_one_letter_code
_entity_poly.pdbx_strand_id
1 'polypeptide(L)'
;MAETQNVLPVGDWLIGAILTTSVIIGTTPTALPATALANRRFLDIQNVSGVTIYIGNIDVTVANGYPVANGTSYPIDLDAGVIMYGIEAAGSREVRVLEAS
;
A
#
# COMPACT_ATOMS: atom_id res chain seq x y z
N MET A 1 38.35 -28.30 27.02
CA MET A 1 38.21 -26.87 26.74
C MET A 1 36.84 -26.69 26.11
N ALA A 2 35.89 -26.13 26.86
CA ALA A 2 34.52 -25.97 26.37
C ALA A 2 34.48 -24.74 25.46
N GLU A 3 34.08 -24.95 24.21
CA GLU A 3 33.81 -23.87 23.25
C GLU A 3 32.55 -23.13 23.72
N THR A 4 32.73 -21.91 24.21
CA THR A 4 31.63 -21.00 24.46
C THR A 4 31.02 -20.66 23.10
N GLN A 5 29.95 -21.36 22.72
CA GLN A 5 29.14 -20.96 21.58
C GLN A 5 28.75 -19.50 21.80
N ASN A 6 29.28 -18.62 20.96
CA ASN A 6 28.81 -17.24 20.86
C ASN A 6 27.43 -17.29 20.20
N VAL A 7 26.42 -17.64 20.99
CA VAL A 7 25.02 -17.56 20.58
C VAL A 7 24.68 -16.07 20.59
N LEU A 8 25.07 -15.37 19.53
CA LEU A 8 24.47 -14.08 19.22
C LEU A 8 22.96 -14.33 19.25
N PRO A 9 22.18 -13.57 20.04
CA PRO A 9 20.75 -13.75 20.04
C PRO A 9 20.30 -13.54 18.59
N VAL A 10 19.81 -14.60 17.96
CA VAL A 10 19.01 -14.50 16.74
C VAL A 10 17.64 -13.94 17.13
N GLY A 11 17.65 -12.79 17.81
CA GLY A 11 16.49 -11.99 18.08
C GLY A 11 16.19 -11.25 16.80
N ASP A 12 15.35 -11.87 15.96
CA ASP A 12 14.49 -11.20 15.00
C ASP A 12 15.09 -9.92 14.38
N TRP A 13 16.19 -10.09 13.64
CA TRP A 13 16.91 -8.96 13.02
C TRP A 13 16.18 -8.39 11.80
N LEU A 14 14.92 -8.77 11.58
CA LEU A 14 14.02 -8.17 10.61
C LEU A 14 12.92 -7.43 11.38
N ILE A 15 13.21 -6.20 11.82
CA ILE A 15 12.24 -5.33 12.50
C ILE A 15 11.20 -4.73 11.52
N GLY A 16 11.03 -5.35 10.35
CA GLY A 16 10.23 -4.88 9.24
C GLY A 16 9.24 -5.94 8.78
N ALA A 17 7.98 -5.54 8.58
CA ALA A 17 6.92 -6.38 8.06
C ALA A 17 6.62 -6.03 6.60
N ILE A 18 6.24 -7.05 5.83
CA ILE A 18 5.61 -6.89 4.52
C ILE A 18 4.15 -7.30 4.67
N LEU A 19 3.24 -6.42 4.27
CA LEU A 19 1.81 -6.70 4.26
C LEU A 19 1.25 -6.47 2.86
N THR A 20 0.38 -7.36 2.41
CA THR A 20 -0.42 -7.16 1.20
C THR A 20 -1.89 -7.21 1.55
N THR A 21 -2.66 -6.27 1.00
CA THR A 21 -4.10 -6.19 1.22
C THR A 21 -4.84 -6.01 -0.09
N SER A 22 -6.08 -6.52 -0.13
CA SER A 22 -7.05 -6.18 -1.17
C SER A 22 -7.95 -5.07 -0.69
N VAL A 23 -8.16 -4.05 -1.52
CA VAL A 23 -9.13 -2.99 -1.24
C VAL A 23 -10.06 -2.83 -2.42
N ILE A 24 -11.36 -2.72 -2.13
CA ILE A 24 -12.37 -2.37 -3.12
C ILE A 24 -12.56 -0.85 -3.09
N ILE A 25 -12.28 -0.19 -4.20
CA ILE A 25 -12.56 1.23 -4.39
C ILE A 25 -13.86 1.41 -5.19
N GLY A 26 -14.57 2.51 -4.94
CA GLY A 26 -15.78 2.87 -5.68
C GLY A 26 -15.69 4.28 -6.26
N THR A 27 -16.85 4.92 -6.44
CA THR A 27 -16.97 6.32 -6.88
C THR A 27 -16.80 7.32 -5.73
N THR A 28 -16.43 6.85 -4.55
CA THR A 28 -16.10 7.67 -3.39
C THR A 28 -14.66 7.37 -2.97
N PRO A 29 -13.87 8.39 -2.58
CA PRO A 29 -12.51 8.20 -2.11
C PRO A 29 -12.44 7.13 -1.02
N THR A 30 -11.61 6.12 -1.24
CA THR A 30 -11.45 4.97 -0.34
C THR A 30 -9.98 4.83 0.05
N ALA A 31 -9.68 4.67 1.34
CA ALA A 31 -8.31 4.59 1.84
C ALA A 31 -7.57 3.33 1.35
N LEU A 32 -6.30 3.48 0.97
CA LEU A 32 -5.41 2.48 0.41
C LEU A 32 -4.08 2.42 1.22
N PRO A 33 -3.97 1.53 2.22
CA PRO A 33 -4.98 0.61 2.74
C PRO A 33 -5.95 1.28 3.73
N ALA A 34 -6.98 0.54 4.17
CA ALA A 34 -7.90 1.00 5.22
C ALA A 34 -7.23 1.20 6.59
N THR A 35 -6.16 0.46 6.88
CA THR A 35 -5.34 0.63 8.08
C THR A 35 -3.89 0.48 7.66
N ALA A 36 -3.09 1.53 7.85
CA ALA A 36 -1.69 1.51 7.46
C ALA A 36 -0.88 0.54 8.32
N LEU A 37 0.06 -0.17 7.70
CA LEU A 37 1.07 -0.92 8.41
C LEU A 37 1.86 0.00 9.35
N ALA A 38 2.05 -0.43 10.60
CA ALA A 38 2.81 0.35 11.59
C ALA A 38 4.24 0.58 11.09
N ASN A 39 4.73 1.82 11.21
CA ASN A 39 6.05 2.25 10.73
C ASN A 39 6.30 2.00 9.23
N ARG A 40 5.24 1.91 8.40
CA ARG A 40 5.39 1.80 6.95
C ARG A 40 6.26 2.93 6.41
N ARG A 41 7.17 2.57 5.51
CA ARG A 41 8.04 3.49 4.76
C ARG A 41 7.81 3.43 3.26
N PHE A 42 7.16 2.37 2.78
CA PHE A 42 6.89 2.12 1.37
C PHE A 42 5.48 1.60 1.15
N LEU A 43 4.86 2.06 0.06
CA LEU A 43 3.54 1.67 -0.42
C LEU A 43 3.61 1.42 -1.93
N ASP A 44 3.19 0.25 -2.40
CA ASP A 44 2.92 0.00 -3.81
C ASP A 44 1.43 -0.26 -4.01
N ILE A 45 0.83 0.50 -4.92
CA ILE A 45 -0.58 0.39 -5.29
C ILE A 45 -0.64 -0.19 -6.69
N GLN A 46 -1.08 -1.43 -6.79
CA GLN A 46 -1.27 -2.11 -8.05
C GLN A 46 -2.73 -2.08 -8.49
N ASN A 47 -2.96 -1.50 -9.66
CA ASN A 47 -4.25 -1.57 -10.33
C ASN A 47 -4.40 -2.90 -11.07
N VAL A 48 -5.02 -3.87 -10.41
CA VAL A 48 -5.37 -5.18 -11.02
C VAL A 48 -6.71 -5.15 -11.77
N SER A 49 -7.33 -3.97 -11.87
CA SER A 49 -8.64 -3.82 -12.47
C SER A 49 -8.59 -3.66 -13.99
N GLY A 50 -9.74 -3.78 -14.64
CA GLY A 50 -9.91 -3.66 -16.09
C GLY A 50 -9.76 -2.23 -16.66
N VAL A 51 -9.57 -1.21 -15.82
CA VAL A 51 -9.78 0.21 -16.12
C VAL A 51 -8.77 1.08 -15.37
N THR A 52 -8.64 2.36 -15.75
CA THR A 52 -7.77 3.31 -15.03
C THR A 52 -8.42 3.76 -13.73
N ILE A 53 -7.71 3.59 -12.62
CA ILE A 53 -8.09 4.12 -11.31
C ILE A 53 -7.35 5.45 -11.06
N TYR A 54 -7.83 6.23 -10.10
CA TYR A 54 -7.20 7.50 -9.71
C TYR A 54 -6.84 7.47 -8.23
N ILE A 55 -5.63 7.90 -7.90
CA ILE A 55 -5.13 7.96 -6.52
C ILE A 55 -4.82 9.39 -6.08
N GLY A 56 -4.90 9.67 -4.79
CA GLY A 56 -4.65 10.99 -4.22
C GLY A 56 -5.00 11.11 -2.74
N ASN A 57 -5.35 12.33 -2.32
CA ASN A 57 -5.82 12.60 -0.96
C ASN A 57 -7.31 12.22 -0.79
N ILE A 58 -7.88 12.53 0.38
CA ILE A 58 -9.29 12.25 0.68
C ILE A 58 -10.31 12.93 -0.27
N ASP A 59 -9.90 14.00 -0.96
CA ASP A 59 -10.72 14.75 -1.92
C ASP A 59 -10.41 14.37 -3.39
N VAL A 60 -9.78 13.21 -3.60
CA VAL A 60 -9.46 12.73 -4.94
C VAL A 60 -10.73 12.49 -5.76
N THR A 61 -10.67 12.91 -7.01
CA THR A 61 -11.70 12.73 -8.04
C THR A 61 -11.01 12.25 -9.31
N VAL A 62 -11.81 11.81 -10.28
CA VAL A 62 -11.30 11.48 -11.63
C VAL A 62 -10.68 12.68 -12.37
N ALA A 63 -10.94 13.91 -11.93
CA ALA A 63 -10.44 15.13 -12.58
C ALA A 63 -9.13 15.66 -11.99
N ASN A 64 -8.88 15.44 -10.70
CA ASN A 64 -7.70 15.94 -9.98
C ASN A 64 -6.77 14.81 -9.48
N GLY A 65 -7.16 13.55 -9.60
CA GLY A 65 -6.38 12.40 -9.15
C GLY A 65 -5.28 12.01 -10.10
N TYR A 66 -4.27 11.32 -9.56
CA TYR A 66 -3.19 10.76 -10.35
C TYR A 66 -3.65 9.44 -11.01
N PRO A 67 -3.63 9.32 -12.35
CA PRO A 67 -4.12 8.13 -13.03
C PRO A 67 -3.14 6.96 -12.89
N VAL A 68 -3.64 5.80 -12.49
CA VAL A 68 -2.91 4.53 -12.50
C VAL A 68 -3.57 3.60 -13.50
N ALA A 69 -2.89 3.34 -14.62
CA ALA A 69 -3.44 2.54 -15.71
C ALA A 69 -3.67 1.07 -15.29
N ASN A 70 -4.55 0.39 -16.01
CA ASN A 70 -4.79 -1.04 -15.84
C ASN A 70 -3.46 -1.83 -15.92
N GLY A 71 -3.26 -2.73 -14.96
CA GLY A 71 -2.12 -3.66 -14.93
C GLY A 71 -0.81 -3.01 -14.47
N THR A 72 -0.86 -1.76 -14.03
CA THR A 72 0.32 -1.02 -13.56
C THR A 72 0.35 -0.87 -12.05
N SER A 73 1.57 -0.66 -11.54
CA SER A 73 1.87 -0.39 -10.14
C SER A 73 2.30 1.06 -9.97
N TYR A 74 1.97 1.65 -8.81
CA TYR A 74 2.41 2.97 -8.39
C TYR A 74 3.18 2.85 -7.06
N PRO A 75 4.50 2.66 -7.11
CA PRO A 75 5.34 2.60 -5.91
C PRO A 75 5.65 4.01 -5.39
N ILE A 76 5.56 4.19 -4.08
CA ILE A 76 5.87 5.45 -3.40
C ILE A 76 6.42 5.23 -1.98
N ASP A 77 7.43 6.01 -1.62
CA ASP A 77 7.90 6.08 -0.23
C ASP A 77 6.94 6.96 0.57
N LEU A 78 6.24 6.36 1.52
CA LEU A 78 5.15 7.02 2.24
C LEU A 78 5.05 6.53 3.69
N ASP A 79 5.20 7.48 4.62
CA ASP A 79 5.02 7.23 6.05
C ASP A 79 3.59 6.77 6.38
N ALA A 80 3.44 5.98 7.44
CA ALA A 80 2.14 5.47 7.90
C ALA A 80 1.14 6.58 8.28
N GLY A 81 1.61 7.78 8.63
CA GLY A 81 0.78 8.95 8.93
C GLY A 81 0.11 9.58 7.70
N VAL A 82 0.54 9.24 6.48
CA VAL A 82 -0.08 9.71 5.25
C VAL A 82 -0.95 8.61 4.65
N ILE A 83 -2.25 8.90 4.53
CA ILE A 83 -3.23 7.97 3.97
C ILE A 83 -3.45 8.32 2.50
N MET A 84 -3.15 7.36 1.62
CA MET A 84 -3.49 7.44 0.20
C MET A 84 -4.94 7.00 0.01
N TYR A 85 -5.65 7.64 -0.91
CA TYR A 85 -7.01 7.26 -1.29
C TYR A 85 -7.06 6.91 -2.78
N GLY A 86 -7.98 6.02 -3.14
CA GLY A 86 -8.29 5.66 -4.52
C GLY A 86 -9.76 5.88 -4.84
N ILE A 87 -10.03 6.18 -6.11
CA ILE A 87 -11.38 6.33 -6.68
C ILE A 87 -11.40 5.79 -8.12
N GLU A 88 -12.57 5.33 -8.54
CA GLU A 88 -12.90 4.90 -9.89
C GLU A 88 -14.02 5.79 -10.46
N ALA A 89 -14.07 5.95 -11.79
CA ALA A 89 -15.12 6.74 -12.46
C ALA A 89 -16.53 6.13 -12.34
N ALA A 90 -16.64 4.80 -12.40
CA ALA A 90 -17.91 4.10 -12.30
C ALA A 90 -17.77 2.67 -11.76
N GLY A 91 -18.70 2.27 -10.89
CA GLY A 91 -18.74 0.93 -10.30
C GLY A 91 -17.74 0.75 -9.17
N SER A 92 -17.26 -0.49 -9.01
CA SER A 92 -16.31 -0.86 -7.97
C SER A 92 -15.16 -1.67 -8.56
N ARG A 93 -13.94 -1.41 -8.12
CA ARG A 93 -12.72 -2.06 -8.60
C ARG A 93 -11.87 -2.54 -7.46
N GLU A 94 -11.19 -3.66 -7.67
CA GLU A 94 -10.21 -4.20 -6.74
C GLU A 94 -8.83 -3.63 -7.03
N VAL A 95 -8.13 -3.25 -5.98
CA VAL A 95 -6.75 -2.75 -6.00
C VAL A 95 -5.94 -3.59 -5.01
N ARG A 96 -4.70 -3.92 -5.37
CA ARG A 96 -3.76 -4.57 -4.45
C ARG A 96 -2.85 -3.51 -3.86
N VAL A 97 -2.65 -3.59 -2.56
CA VAL A 97 -1.75 -2.68 -1.85
C VAL A 97 -0.68 -3.52 -1.18
N LEU A 98 0.58 -3.17 -1.41
CA LEU A 98 1.73 -3.75 -0.71
C LEU A 98 2.37 -2.67 0.16
N GLU A 99 2.62 -3.00 1.42
CA GLU A 99 3.27 -2.12 2.39
C GLU A 99 4.57 -2.76 2.91
N ALA A 100 5.59 -1.95 3.14
CA ALA A 100 6.82 -2.37 3.81
C ALA A 100 7.25 -1.34 4.87
N SER A 101 7.75 -1.83 6.02
CA SER A 101 8.32 -1.05 7.13
C SER A 101 9.81 -1.31 7.28
#